data_AF-A0A838MGS8-F1
#
_entry.id   AF-A0A838MGS8-F1
#
_cell.length_a   1.000
_cell.length_b   1.000
_cell.length_c   1.000
_cell.angle_alpha   90.00
_cell.angle_beta   90.00
_cell.angle_gamma   90.00
#
_symmetry.space_group_name_H-M   'P 1'
#
loop_
_entity.id
_entity.type
_entity.pdbx_description
1 polymer ?
#
loop_
_entity_poly.entity_id
_entity_poly.type
_entity_poly.pdbx_seq_one_letter_code
_entity_poly.pdbx_strand_id
1 'polypeptide(L)'
;KRKSVLAIIIVLIAIVLYIAWTFRKVSKPVASWKYGLAAIIALFHDVIITVGIFAVLGKFFGVEINTAFVAAILTVLGYSVNDTIVVFDRVRENLPKSEEDFEGTINTSVNQTITRSINTSITTLLVLLSIVFFGGATIRDFILALSIGVFVGTYSSIFLASPILVIWEKIRNRG
;
A
#
# COMPACT_ATOMS: atom_id res chain seq x y z
N LYS A 1 -16.30 -6.07 16.88
CA LYS A 1 -15.03 -5.39 17.24
C LYS A 1 -13.84 -6.35 17.34
N ARG A 2 -13.80 -7.33 18.27
CA ARG A 2 -12.66 -8.30 18.39
C ARG A 2 -12.37 -9.11 17.12
N LYS A 3 -13.42 -9.60 16.43
CA LYS A 3 -13.28 -10.33 15.15
C LYS A 3 -12.66 -9.49 14.03
N SER A 4 -12.98 -8.20 13.97
CA SER A 4 -12.46 -7.26 12.96
C SER A 4 -10.96 -7.01 13.13
N VAL A 5 -10.50 -6.80 14.38
CA VAL A 5 -9.08 -6.63 14.69
C VAL A 5 -8.29 -7.90 14.34
N LEU A 6 -8.84 -9.08 14.69
CA LEU A 6 -8.22 -10.36 14.36
C LEU A 6 -8.09 -10.55 12.83
N ALA A 7 -9.12 -10.19 12.06
CA ALA A 7 -9.06 -10.26 10.60
C ALA A 7 -7.96 -9.38 10.01
N ILE A 8 -7.79 -8.15 10.50
CA ILE A 8 -6.72 -7.24 10.06
C ILE A 8 -5.35 -7.84 10.39
N ILE A 9 -5.14 -8.35 11.61
CA ILE A 9 -3.86 -8.97 12.00
C ILE A 9 -3.55 -10.18 11.11
N ILE A 10 -4.52 -11.05 10.86
CA ILE A 10 -4.34 -12.22 9.98
C ILE A 10 -3.95 -11.78 8.58
N VAL A 11 -4.61 -10.75 8.03
CA VAL A 11 -4.30 -10.22 6.69
C VAL A 11 -2.89 -9.62 6.65
N LEU A 12 -2.49 -8.85 7.66
CA LEU A 12 -1.13 -8.32 7.73
C LEU A 12 -0.07 -9.44 7.78
N ILE A 13 -0.30 -10.48 8.58
CA ILE A 13 0.61 -11.64 8.62
C ILE A 13 0.64 -12.36 7.27
N ALA A 14 -0.52 -12.59 6.65
CA ALA A 14 -0.62 -13.22 5.34
C ALA A 14 0.15 -12.43 4.27
N ILE A 15 0.05 -11.09 4.29
CA ILE A 15 0.80 -10.20 3.40
C ILE A 15 2.31 -10.35 3.62
N VAL A 16 2.78 -10.36 4.86
CA VAL A 16 4.21 -10.55 5.16
C VAL A 16 4.71 -11.88 4.64
N LEU A 17 3.98 -12.97 4.91
CA LEU A 17 4.34 -14.30 4.45
C LEU A 17 4.33 -14.36 2.92
N TYR A 18 3.35 -13.75 2.27
CA TYR A 18 3.24 -13.70 0.83
C TYR A 18 4.39 -12.92 0.18
N ILE A 19 4.75 -11.74 0.70
CA ILE A 19 5.88 -10.95 0.21
C ILE A 19 7.19 -11.70 0.49
N ALA A 20 7.39 -12.19 1.71
CA ALA A 20 8.58 -12.97 2.05
C ALA A 20 8.76 -14.18 1.12
N TRP A 21 7.67 -14.90 0.80
CA TRP A 21 7.69 -16.02 -0.13
C TRP A 21 7.97 -15.59 -1.58
N THR A 22 7.34 -14.51 -2.04
CA THR A 22 7.49 -13.95 -3.39
C THR A 22 8.94 -13.50 -3.65
N PHE A 23 9.56 -12.85 -2.66
CA PHE A 23 10.89 -12.27 -2.78
C PHE A 23 12.02 -13.16 -2.22
N ARG A 24 11.74 -14.38 -1.75
CA ARG A 24 12.72 -15.29 -1.10
C ARG A 24 13.98 -15.60 -1.92
N LYS A 25 13.91 -15.47 -3.24
CA LYS A 25 15.01 -15.78 -4.16
C LYS A 25 15.93 -14.59 -4.45
N VAL A 26 15.64 -13.42 -3.86
CA VAL A 26 16.46 -12.21 -3.99
C VAL A 26 16.86 -11.76 -2.60
N SER A 27 18.12 -12.03 -2.29
CA SER A 27 18.68 -11.87 -0.95
C SER A 27 19.78 -10.80 -0.88
N LYS A 28 20.18 -10.21 -2.02
CA LYS A 28 21.21 -9.18 -2.09
C LYS A 28 20.74 -8.01 -2.99
N PRO A 29 21.03 -6.75 -2.63
CA PRO A 29 21.69 -6.32 -1.39
C PRO A 29 20.74 -6.38 -0.18
N VAL A 30 19.43 -6.30 -0.36
CA VAL A 30 18.44 -6.28 0.72
C VAL A 30 17.83 -7.67 0.94
N ALA A 31 17.71 -8.12 2.19
CA ALA A 31 17.11 -9.40 2.53
C ALA A 31 15.59 -9.40 2.29
N SER A 32 15.02 -10.52 1.84
CA SER A 32 13.61 -10.61 1.38
C SER A 32 12.58 -10.20 2.43
N TRP A 33 12.84 -10.45 3.71
CA TRP A 33 11.94 -10.06 4.81
C TRP A 33 11.84 -8.54 5.01
N LYS A 34 12.87 -7.78 4.59
CA LYS A 34 12.88 -6.32 4.67
C LYS A 34 11.86 -5.68 3.72
N TYR A 35 11.65 -6.28 2.55
CA TYR A 35 10.56 -5.90 1.63
C TYR A 35 9.20 -6.10 2.30
N GLY A 36 9.00 -7.24 2.98
CA GLY A 36 7.81 -7.49 3.77
C GLY A 36 7.56 -6.41 4.82
N LEU A 37 8.59 -6.05 5.60
CA LEU A 37 8.47 -5.02 6.63
C LEU A 37 8.18 -3.63 6.03
N ALA A 38 8.85 -3.24 4.95
CA ALA A 38 8.59 -1.98 4.26
C ALA A 38 7.14 -1.87 3.79
N ALA A 39 6.59 -2.97 3.24
CA ALA A 39 5.18 -3.04 2.87
C ALA A 39 4.25 -2.91 4.09
N ILE A 40 4.53 -3.59 5.21
CA ILE A 40 3.73 -3.41 6.44
C ILE A 40 3.71 -1.96 6.88
N ILE A 41 4.86 -1.28 6.88
CA ILE A 41 4.96 0.12 7.31
C ILE A 41 4.08 1.01 6.41
N ALA A 42 4.16 0.82 5.08
CA ALA A 42 3.30 1.53 4.14
C ALA A 42 1.81 1.26 4.39
N LEU A 43 1.43 0.00 4.60
CA LEU A 43 0.03 -0.37 4.89
C LEU A 43 -0.48 0.18 6.21
N PHE A 44 0.37 0.18 7.25
CA PHE A 44 0.00 0.73 8.54
C PHE A 44 -0.26 2.23 8.43
N HIS A 45 0.59 2.92 7.67
CA HIS A 45 0.39 4.30 7.29
C HIS A 45 -0.94 4.49 6.53
N ASP A 46 -1.28 3.64 5.56
CA ASP A 46 -2.53 3.73 4.80
C ASP A 46 -3.77 3.61 5.70
N VAL A 47 -3.75 2.65 6.62
CA VAL A 47 -4.84 2.45 7.58
C VAL A 47 -4.95 3.65 8.52
N ILE A 48 -3.83 4.16 9.06
CA ILE A 48 -3.85 5.33 9.95
C ILE A 48 -4.44 6.55 9.26
N ILE A 49 -3.98 6.87 8.05
CA ILE A 49 -4.50 8.04 7.34
C ILE A 49 -5.98 7.85 7.01
N THR A 50 -6.38 6.67 6.52
CA THR A 50 -7.78 6.42 6.16
C THR A 50 -8.69 6.51 7.40
N VAL A 51 -8.29 5.92 8.52
CA VAL A 51 -9.03 6.00 9.80
C VAL A 51 -9.04 7.44 10.34
N GLY A 52 -7.92 8.16 10.25
CA GLY A 52 -7.82 9.55 10.69
C GLY A 52 -8.75 10.47 9.91
N ILE A 53 -8.80 10.34 8.58
CA ILE A 53 -9.73 11.08 7.73
C ILE A 53 -11.18 10.71 8.09
N PHE A 54 -11.48 9.42 8.27
CA PHE A 54 -12.82 8.99 8.69
C PHE A 54 -13.22 9.47 10.08
N ALA A 55 -12.29 9.63 11.01
CA ALA A 55 -12.56 10.22 12.32
C ALA A 55 -12.98 11.69 12.20
N VAL A 56 -12.33 12.45 11.30
CA VAL A 56 -12.71 13.83 10.98
C VAL A 56 -14.08 13.87 10.31
N LEU A 57 -14.32 13.02 9.29
CA LEU A 57 -15.60 12.94 8.61
C LEU A 57 -16.74 12.51 9.54
N GLY A 58 -16.49 11.60 10.48
CA GLY A 58 -17.46 11.21 11.50
C GLY A 58 -17.84 12.38 12.40
N LYS A 59 -16.87 13.22 12.77
CA LYS A 59 -17.12 14.41 13.61
C LYS A 59 -17.94 15.49 12.92
N PHE A 60 -17.69 15.76 11.63
CA PHE A 60 -18.30 16.89 10.91
C PHE A 60 -19.48 16.50 10.02
N PHE A 61 -19.53 15.27 9.52
CA PHE A 61 -20.50 14.80 8.54
C PHE A 61 -21.28 13.55 9.00
N GLY A 62 -21.04 13.06 10.22
CA GLY A 62 -21.78 11.94 10.79
C GLY A 62 -21.49 10.57 10.16
N VAL A 63 -20.37 10.43 9.47
CA VAL A 63 -19.92 9.15 8.87
C VAL A 63 -19.62 8.12 9.96
N GLU A 64 -20.11 6.90 9.79
CA GLU A 64 -19.97 5.85 10.81
C GLU A 64 -18.92 4.78 10.44
N ILE A 65 -18.14 4.36 11.45
CA ILE A 65 -17.27 3.19 11.35
C ILE A 65 -18.08 1.94 11.68
N ASN A 66 -18.54 1.25 10.64
CA ASN A 66 -19.30 0.00 10.72
C ASN A 66 -18.50 -1.20 10.17
N THR A 67 -19.15 -2.35 10.03
CA THR A 67 -18.51 -3.56 9.47
C THR A 67 -18.14 -3.40 8.00
N ALA A 68 -18.89 -2.61 7.22
CA ALA A 68 -18.55 -2.31 5.84
C ALA A 68 -17.25 -1.49 5.76
N PHE A 69 -17.05 -0.52 6.66
CA PHE A 69 -15.78 0.21 6.75
C PHE A 69 -14.58 -0.73 6.95
N VAL A 70 -14.70 -1.73 7.83
CA VAL A 70 -13.63 -2.73 8.03
C VAL A 70 -13.38 -3.50 6.73
N ALA A 71 -14.44 -3.90 6.02
CA ALA A 71 -14.29 -4.56 4.72
C ALA A 71 -13.58 -3.65 3.70
N ALA A 72 -13.87 -2.33 3.70
CA ALA A 72 -13.17 -1.38 2.85
C ALA A 72 -11.67 -1.33 3.16
N ILE A 73 -11.30 -1.27 4.45
CA ILE A 73 -9.88 -1.29 4.86
C ILE A 73 -9.19 -2.58 4.39
N LEU A 74 -9.82 -3.74 4.55
CA LEU A 74 -9.24 -5.01 4.08
C LEU A 74 -9.01 -5.01 2.56
N THR A 75 -9.95 -4.44 1.79
CA THR A 75 -9.80 -4.28 0.33
C THR A 75 -8.67 -3.32 -0.02
N VAL A 76 -8.57 -2.19 0.68
CA VAL A 76 -7.49 -1.19 0.51
C VAL A 76 -6.12 -1.82 0.79
N LEU A 77 -6.01 -2.63 1.85
CA LEU A 77 -4.78 -3.35 2.15
C LEU A 77 -4.36 -4.27 0.99
N GLY A 78 -5.31 -5.04 0.43
CA GLY A 78 -5.03 -5.90 -0.74
C GLY A 78 -4.61 -5.09 -1.98
N TYR A 79 -5.28 -3.97 -2.22
CA TYR A 79 -4.98 -3.06 -3.32
C TYR A 79 -3.57 -2.44 -3.20
N SER A 80 -3.26 -1.85 -2.03
CA SER A 80 -1.99 -1.17 -1.75
C SER A 80 -0.80 -2.14 -1.79
N VAL A 81 -0.97 -3.36 -1.26
CA VAL A 81 0.05 -4.43 -1.36
C VAL A 81 0.34 -4.79 -2.81
N ASN A 82 -0.68 -4.95 -3.64
CA ASN A 82 -0.49 -5.32 -5.03
C ASN A 82 0.36 -4.29 -5.77
N ASP A 83 0.12 -2.99 -5.53
CA ASP A 83 0.93 -1.94 -6.15
C ASP A 83 2.36 -1.91 -5.61
N THR A 84 2.52 -2.06 -4.28
CA THR A 84 3.83 -2.18 -3.63
C THR A 84 4.65 -3.34 -4.20
N ILE A 85 4.03 -4.49 -4.46
CA ILE A 85 4.69 -5.66 -5.04
C ILE A 85 5.18 -5.38 -6.45
N VAL A 86 4.41 -4.66 -7.28
CA VAL A 86 4.82 -4.33 -8.64
C VAL A 86 6.07 -3.44 -8.62
N VAL A 87 6.12 -2.45 -7.73
CA VAL A 87 7.31 -1.61 -7.54
C VAL A 87 8.50 -2.46 -7.09
N PHE A 88 8.31 -3.31 -6.07
CA PHE A 88 9.37 -4.17 -5.54
C PHE A 88 9.88 -5.20 -6.54
N ASP A 89 8.99 -5.77 -7.36
CA ASP A 89 9.38 -6.70 -8.41
C ASP A 89 10.19 -5.98 -9.49
N ARG A 90 9.87 -4.71 -9.80
CA ARG A 90 10.68 -3.92 -10.71
C ARG A 90 12.04 -3.53 -10.13
N VAL A 91 12.12 -3.23 -8.83
CA VAL A 91 13.40 -3.05 -8.11
C VAL A 91 14.23 -4.32 -8.24
N ARG A 92 13.63 -5.46 -7.93
CA ARG A 92 14.24 -6.77 -8.01
C ARG A 92 14.77 -7.10 -9.41
N GLU A 93 14.01 -6.78 -10.45
CA GLU A 93 14.41 -7.04 -11.84
C GLU A 93 15.58 -6.17 -12.31
N ASN A 94 15.62 -4.90 -11.86
CA ASN A 94 16.67 -3.97 -12.24
C ASN A 94 17.98 -4.17 -11.45
N LEU A 95 17.91 -4.63 -10.19
CA LEU A 95 19.09 -4.83 -9.34
C LEU A 95 20.27 -5.60 -9.98
N PRO A 96 20.07 -6.75 -10.64
CA PRO A 96 21.18 -7.47 -11.28
C PRO A 96 21.65 -6.85 -12.61
N LYS A 97 20.87 -5.92 -13.19
CA LYS A 97 21.13 -5.30 -14.50
C LYS A 97 21.65 -3.86 -14.38
N SER A 98 21.57 -3.27 -13.19
CA SER A 98 21.85 -1.86 -12.96
C SER A 98 23.34 -1.63 -12.72
N GLU A 99 23.88 -0.59 -13.36
CA GLU A 99 25.20 -0.04 -13.07
C GLU A 99 25.14 1.10 -12.04
N GLU A 100 23.93 1.55 -11.69
CA GLU A 100 23.68 2.57 -10.67
C GLU A 100 23.83 2.00 -9.26
N ASP A 101 23.99 2.88 -8.28
CA ASP A 101 23.90 2.48 -6.87
C ASP A 101 22.47 2.01 -6.52
N PHE A 102 22.29 1.49 -5.30
CA PHE A 102 21.00 0.95 -4.87
C PHE A 102 19.87 1.99 -4.91
N GLU A 103 20.19 3.25 -4.60
CA GLU A 103 19.23 4.36 -4.63
C GLU A 103 18.82 4.73 -6.05
N GLY A 104 19.79 4.85 -6.98
CA GLY A 104 19.52 5.07 -8.40
C GLY A 104 18.66 3.95 -8.98
N THR A 105 19.01 2.70 -8.69
CA THR A 105 18.24 1.53 -9.13
C THR A 105 16.79 1.59 -8.66
N ILE A 106 16.55 1.97 -7.39
CA ILE A 106 15.19 2.14 -6.87
C ILE A 106 14.45 3.27 -7.61
N ASN A 107 15.10 4.42 -7.81
CA ASN A 107 14.50 5.54 -8.52
C ASN A 107 14.12 5.15 -9.97
N THR A 108 15.01 4.45 -10.67
CA THR A 108 14.76 3.93 -12.01
C THR A 108 13.59 2.95 -12.03
N SER A 109 13.51 2.04 -11.07
CA SER A 109 12.38 1.10 -10.95
C SER A 109 11.05 1.81 -10.66
N VAL A 110 11.04 2.79 -9.76
CA VAL A 110 9.84 3.59 -9.45
C VAL A 110 9.36 4.33 -10.69
N ASN A 111 10.25 4.99 -11.43
CA ASN A 111 9.90 5.70 -12.65
C ASN A 111 9.32 4.78 -13.74
N GLN A 112 9.78 3.53 -13.80
CA GLN A 112 9.25 2.54 -14.75
C GLN A 112 7.85 2.03 -14.36
N THR A 113 7.50 2.03 -13.07
CA THR A 113 6.19 1.54 -12.59
C THR A 113 5.16 2.65 -12.39
N ILE A 114 5.58 3.91 -12.21
CA ILE A 114 4.72 5.01 -11.80
C ILE A 114 3.52 5.22 -12.73
N THR A 115 3.72 5.16 -14.06
CA THR A 115 2.65 5.33 -15.05
C THR A 115 1.60 4.23 -14.93
N ARG A 116 2.04 2.98 -14.71
CA ARG A 116 1.13 1.85 -14.52
C ARG A 116 0.31 2.03 -13.24
N SER A 117 0.99 2.29 -12.13
CA SER A 117 0.37 2.47 -10.80
C SER A 117 -0.65 3.61 -10.80
N ILE A 118 -0.28 4.77 -11.37
CA ILE A 118 -1.19 5.91 -11.51
C ILE A 118 -2.40 5.54 -12.38
N ASN A 119 -2.20 4.90 -13.53
CA ASN A 119 -3.31 4.53 -14.42
C ASN A 119 -4.28 3.55 -13.76
N THR A 120 -3.77 2.53 -13.06
CA THR A 120 -4.64 1.58 -12.32
C THR A 120 -5.40 2.27 -11.18
N SER A 121 -4.80 3.28 -10.57
CA SER A 121 -5.39 4.02 -9.46
C SER A 121 -6.46 4.99 -9.93
N ILE A 122 -6.17 5.78 -10.96
CA ILE A 122 -7.13 6.71 -11.56
C ILE A 122 -8.34 5.95 -12.10
N THR A 123 -8.13 4.86 -12.84
CA THR A 123 -9.26 4.07 -13.36
C THR A 123 -10.14 3.49 -12.25
N THR A 124 -9.53 3.00 -11.16
CA THR A 124 -10.27 2.55 -9.97
C THR A 124 -11.01 3.70 -9.30
N LEU A 125 -10.35 4.83 -9.08
CA LEU A 125 -10.92 6.02 -8.45
C LEU A 125 -12.08 6.60 -9.28
N LEU A 126 -11.99 6.60 -10.61
CA LEU A 126 -13.09 7.06 -11.47
C LEU A 126 -14.37 6.25 -11.23
N VAL A 127 -14.25 4.92 -11.14
CA VAL A 127 -15.39 4.05 -10.85
C VAL A 127 -15.90 4.29 -9.43
N LEU A 128 -15.02 4.34 -8.43
CA LEU A 128 -15.41 4.56 -7.04
C LEU A 128 -16.09 5.91 -6.86
N LEU A 129 -15.54 6.99 -7.42
CA LEU A 129 -16.12 8.33 -7.36
C LEU A 129 -17.48 8.40 -8.06
N SER A 130 -17.64 7.72 -9.20
CA SER A 130 -18.95 7.59 -9.84
C SER A 130 -19.97 6.96 -8.88
N ILE A 131 -19.59 5.93 -8.12
CA ILE A 131 -20.47 5.32 -7.12
C ILE A 131 -20.67 6.25 -5.90
N VAL A 132 -19.69 7.06 -5.49
CA VAL A 132 -19.87 8.05 -4.41
C VAL A 132 -20.94 9.09 -4.76
N PHE A 133 -20.97 9.55 -6.02
CA PHE A 133 -21.90 10.60 -6.47
C PHE A 133 -23.25 10.07 -6.93
N PHE A 134 -23.28 8.92 -7.60
CA PHE A 134 -24.49 8.38 -8.23
C PHE A 134 -25.03 7.10 -7.55
N GLY A 135 -24.30 6.55 -6.57
CA GLY A 135 -24.70 5.34 -5.84
C GLY A 135 -25.69 5.60 -4.71
N GLY A 136 -26.15 4.51 -4.10
CA GLY A 136 -27.09 4.55 -2.98
C GLY A 136 -26.45 4.99 -1.65
N ALA A 137 -27.24 5.64 -0.79
CA ALA A 137 -26.77 6.15 0.51
C ALA A 137 -26.19 5.05 1.43
N THR A 138 -26.69 3.81 1.33
CA THR A 138 -26.28 2.69 2.19
C THR A 138 -24.83 2.24 1.98
N ILE A 139 -24.28 2.44 0.78
CA ILE A 139 -22.90 2.05 0.44
C ILE A 139 -21.95 3.24 0.36
N ARG A 140 -22.47 4.46 0.52
CA ARG A 140 -21.71 5.68 0.26
C ARG A 140 -20.47 5.78 1.15
N ASP A 141 -20.61 5.54 2.45
CA ASP A 141 -19.49 5.59 3.40
C ASP A 141 -18.47 4.48 3.14
N PHE A 142 -18.92 3.31 2.70
CA PHE A 142 -18.05 2.21 2.31
C PHE A 142 -17.19 2.56 1.09
N ILE A 143 -17.81 3.10 0.04
CA ILE A 143 -17.12 3.49 -1.19
C ILE A 143 -16.23 4.72 -0.94
N LEU A 144 -16.64 5.62 -0.06
CA LEU A 144 -15.80 6.75 0.37
C LEU A 144 -14.53 6.25 1.07
N ALA A 145 -14.64 5.25 1.96
CA ALA A 145 -13.50 4.63 2.62
C ALA A 145 -12.55 3.96 1.61
N LEU A 146 -13.10 3.23 0.65
CA LEU A 146 -12.32 2.64 -0.45
C LEU A 146 -11.62 3.72 -1.29
N SER A 147 -12.31 4.80 -1.63
CA SER A 147 -11.75 5.88 -2.47
C SER A 147 -10.56 6.54 -1.79
N ILE A 148 -10.72 6.89 -0.51
CA ILE A 148 -9.64 7.50 0.29
C ILE A 148 -8.49 6.51 0.43
N GLY A 149 -8.77 5.26 0.79
CA GLY A 149 -7.73 4.26 0.97
C GLY A 149 -6.97 3.93 -0.31
N VAL A 150 -7.63 3.83 -1.47
CA VAL A 150 -6.98 3.66 -2.77
C VAL A 150 -6.07 4.84 -3.08
N PHE A 151 -6.56 6.07 -2.89
CA PHE A 151 -5.75 7.27 -3.10
C PHE A 151 -4.51 7.29 -2.21
N VAL A 152 -4.67 7.00 -0.91
CA VAL A 152 -3.57 6.95 0.05
C VAL A 152 -2.58 5.83 -0.28
N GLY A 153 -3.08 4.63 -0.57
CA GLY A 153 -2.26 3.47 -0.90
C GLY A 153 -1.45 3.63 -2.19
N THR A 154 -2.01 4.33 -3.18
CA THR A 154 -1.30 4.64 -4.44
C THR A 154 -0.07 5.50 -4.20
N TYR A 155 -0.17 6.51 -3.34
CA TYR A 155 0.99 7.35 -3.09
C TYR A 155 2.00 6.63 -2.18
N SER A 156 1.53 5.85 -1.20
CA SER A 156 2.42 5.20 -0.24
C SER A 156 3.23 4.07 -0.88
N SER A 157 2.65 3.30 -1.81
CA SER A 157 3.37 2.27 -2.57
C SER A 157 4.54 2.85 -3.37
N ILE A 158 4.34 4.02 -3.97
CA ILE A 158 5.32 4.68 -4.85
C ILE A 158 6.36 5.45 -4.02
N PHE A 159 5.90 6.29 -3.10
CA PHE A 159 6.71 7.31 -2.42
C PHE A 159 7.09 7.00 -0.97
N LEU A 160 6.55 5.92 -0.37
CA LEU A 160 6.89 5.53 1.00
C LEU A 160 7.61 4.18 1.04
N ALA A 161 7.08 3.16 0.37
CA ALA A 161 7.63 1.80 0.42
C ALA A 161 9.06 1.72 -0.17
N SER A 162 9.31 2.39 -1.30
CA SER A 162 10.61 2.36 -1.99
C SER A 162 11.72 3.10 -1.22
N PRO A 163 11.51 4.34 -0.70
CA PRO A 163 12.52 5.03 0.10
C PRO A 163 12.85 4.33 1.42
N ILE A 164 11.91 3.61 2.05
CA ILE A 164 12.19 2.82 3.26
C ILE A 164 13.30 1.79 2.99
N LEU A 165 13.31 1.16 1.81
CA LEU A 165 14.37 0.22 1.43
C LEU A 165 15.72 0.93 1.27
N VAL A 166 15.74 2.12 0.65
CA VAL A 166 16.96 2.94 0.50
C VAL A 166 17.55 3.30 1.86
N ILE A 167 16.71 3.79 2.78
CA ILE A 167 17.13 4.18 4.13
C ILE A 167 17.77 3.00 4.85
N TRP A 168 17.18 1.81 4.74
CA TRP A 168 17.70 0.64 5.43
C TRP A 168 19.04 0.18 4.87
N GLU A 169 19.25 0.27 3.56
CA GLU A 169 20.53 -0.02 2.94
C GLU A 169 21.61 0.99 3.35
N LYS A 170 21.27 2.29 3.37
CA LYS A 170 22.18 3.35 3.84
C LYS A 170 22.59 3.15 5.30
N ILE A 171 21.67 2.72 6.18
CA ILE A 171 21.98 2.42 7.59
C ILE A 171 22.94 1.23 7.70
N ARG A 172 22.74 0.19 6.89
CA ARG A 172 23.64 -0.98 6.91
C ARG A 172 25.05 -0.62 6.46
N ASN A 173 25.20 0.18 5.41
CA ASN A 173 26.51 0.50 4.85
C ASN A 173 27.30 1.54 5.67
N ARG A 174 26.69 2.10 6.73
CA ARG A 174 27.33 3.02 7.68
C ARG A 174 27.88 2.32 8.93
N GLY A 175 27.59 1.04 9.15
CA GLY A 175 28.09 0.23 10.27
C GLY A 175 29.03 -0.85 9.78
#